data_AF-A0A8T4TTA7-F1
#
_entry.id   AF-A0A8T4TTA7-F1
#
_cell.length_a   1.000
_cell.length_b   1.000
_cell.length_c   1.000
_cell.angle_alpha   90.00
_cell.angle_beta   90.00
_cell.angle_gamma   90.00
#
_symmetry.space_group_name_H-M   'P 1'
#
loop_
_entity.id
_entity.type
_entity.pdbx_description
1 polymer ?
#
loop_
_entity_poly.entity_id
_entity_poly.type
_entity_poly.pdbx_seq_one_letter_code
_entity_poly.pdbx_strand_id
1 'polypeptide(L)'
;MKVINKLSHPLLKREQLVIEVEHTGNRTPKGEELLEKIADVAKAKKELVKIKHIFTDYGNAKSVVTANVYKDEKVMKAIEEIRKKKGVKDGKKEGKK
;
A
#
# COMPACT_ATOMS: atom_id res chain seq x y z
N MET A 1 11.84 10.19 3.31
CA MET A 1 11.26 8.83 3.16
C MET A 1 12.35 7.83 3.47
N LYS A 2 12.10 6.89 4.37
CA LYS A 2 13.07 5.87 4.77
C LYS A 2 12.48 4.49 4.51
N VAL A 3 13.20 3.63 3.79
CA VAL A 3 12.78 2.23 3.64
C VAL A 3 13.17 1.50 4.92
N ILE A 4 12.17 1.03 5.67
CA ILE A 4 12.37 0.29 6.92
C ILE A 4 12.68 -1.17 6.61
N ASN A 5 11.89 -1.77 5.70
CA ASN A 5 12.00 -3.19 5.43
C ASN A 5 11.58 -3.54 3.99
N LYS A 6 12.24 -4.54 3.43
CA LYS A 6 11.95 -5.11 2.12
C LYS A 6 11.83 -6.62 2.25
N LEU A 7 10.60 -7.12 2.09
CA LEU A 7 10.29 -8.55 2.20
C LEU A 7 9.94 -9.09 0.82
N SER A 8 10.63 -10.15 0.37
CA SER A 8 10.27 -10.83 -0.89
C SER A 8 9.28 -11.96 -0.62
N HIS A 9 8.22 -12.05 -1.42
CA HIS A 9 7.27 -13.16 -1.40
C HIS A 9 7.32 -13.93 -2.74
N PRO A 10 8.17 -14.96 -2.85
CA PRO A 10 8.33 -15.72 -4.09
C PRO A 10 7.03 -16.36 -4.58
N LEU A 11 6.24 -16.94 -3.66
CA LEU A 11 4.95 -17.60 -3.97
C LEU A 11 3.93 -16.66 -4.62
N LEU A 12 3.92 -15.39 -4.20
CA LEU A 12 2.99 -14.37 -4.67
C LEU A 12 3.62 -13.45 -5.72
N LYS A 13 4.85 -13.75 -6.16
CA LYS A 13 5.67 -12.95 -7.10
C LYS A 13 5.60 -11.44 -6.82
N ARG A 14 5.65 -11.07 -5.54
CA ARG A 14 5.58 -9.68 -5.09
C ARG A 14 6.64 -9.39 -4.05
N GLU A 15 6.99 -8.12 -3.92
CA GLU A 15 7.87 -7.60 -2.88
C GLU A 15 7.05 -6.65 -2.01
N GLN A 16 7.09 -6.85 -0.70
CA GLN A 16 6.47 -5.94 0.26
C GLN A 16 7.52 -4.94 0.75
N LEU A 17 7.22 -3.67 0.61
CA LEU A 17 8.02 -2.55 1.10
C LEU A 17 7.31 -1.90 2.27
N VAL A 18 8.04 -1.74 3.37
CA VAL A 18 7.61 -0.96 4.54
C VAL A 18 8.44 0.31 4.55
N ILE A 19 7.77 1.45 4.47
CA ILE A 19 8.39 2.76 4.26
C ILE A 19 7.91 3.72 5.33
N GLU A 20 8.83 4.39 6.01
CA GLU A 20 8.56 5.49 6.91
C GLU A 20 8.54 6.82 6.14
N VAL A 21 7.49 7.59 6.37
CA VAL A 21 7.29 8.91 5.76
C VAL A 21 7.10 9.92 6.88
N GLU A 22 8.15 10.69 7.12
CA GLU A 22 8.11 11.86 7.99
C GLU A 22 7.50 13.03 7.20
N HIS A 23 6.50 13.69 7.81
CA HIS A 23 5.74 14.79 7.21
C HIS A 23 5.52 15.91 8.23
N THR A 24 6.59 16.32 8.91
CA THR A 24 6.59 17.40 9.92
C THR A 24 5.94 18.68 9.39
N GLY A 25 4.89 19.14 10.06
CA GLY A 25 4.16 20.38 9.72
C GLY A 25 3.23 20.29 8.50
N ASN A 26 3.16 19.13 7.83
CA ASN A 26 2.30 18.91 6.69
C ASN A 26 1.20 17.91 7.01
N ARG A 27 0.17 17.89 6.16
CA ARG A 27 -0.89 16.88 6.22
C ARG A 27 -0.31 15.50 5.89
N THR A 28 -0.92 14.45 6.42
CA THR A 28 -0.64 13.06 6.04
C THR A 28 -0.59 12.94 4.51
N PRO A 29 0.50 12.40 3.94
CA PRO A 29 0.67 12.30 2.49
C PRO A 29 -0.50 11.57 1.84
N LYS A 30 -1.00 12.09 0.71
CA LYS A 30 -2.07 11.44 -0.03
C LYS A 30 -1.57 10.14 -0.67
N GLY A 31 -2.51 9.21 -0.87
CA GLY A 31 -2.21 7.91 -1.48
C GLY A 31 -1.54 8.01 -2.85
N GLU A 32 -1.95 8.98 -3.68
CA GLU A 32 -1.38 9.21 -5.02
C GLU A 32 0.09 9.65 -4.95
N GLU A 33 0.39 10.67 -4.16
CA GLU A 33 1.76 11.16 -3.95
C GLU A 33 2.69 10.08 -3.38
N LEU A 34 2.16 9.26 -2.45
CA LEU A 34 2.90 8.11 -1.92
C LEU A 34 3.19 7.09 -3.01
N LEU A 35 2.24 6.86 -3.92
CA LEU A 35 2.38 5.88 -4.98
C LEU A 35 3.51 6.26 -5.96
N GLU A 36 3.62 7.54 -6.28
CA GLU A 36 4.73 8.06 -7.11
C GLU A 36 6.07 7.90 -6.39
N LYS A 37 6.16 8.38 -5.15
CA LYS A 37 7.41 8.30 -4.35
C LYS A 37 7.86 6.86 -4.13
N ILE A 38 6.93 5.94 -3.90
CA ILE A 38 7.23 4.52 -3.72
C ILE A 38 7.67 3.89 -5.04
N ALA A 39 7.03 4.24 -6.16
CA ALA A 39 7.42 3.76 -7.48
C ALA A 39 8.86 4.18 -7.84
N ASP A 40 9.22 5.45 -7.55
CA ASP A 40 10.57 5.97 -7.77
C ASP A 40 11.62 5.25 -6.91
N VAL A 41 11.33 5.05 -5.62
CA VAL A 41 12.20 4.31 -4.69
C VAL A 41 12.35 2.84 -5.10
N ALA A 42 11.25 2.22 -5.53
CA ALA A 42 11.25 0.82 -5.95
C ALA A 42 11.76 0.60 -7.38
N LYS A 43 12.01 1.68 -8.14
CA LYS A 43 12.29 1.64 -9.59
C LYS A 43 11.28 0.79 -10.36
N ALA A 44 10.02 0.88 -9.96
CA ALA A 44 8.92 0.09 -10.52
C ALA A 44 7.88 1.01 -11.17
N LYS A 45 7.07 0.47 -12.08
CA LYS A 45 5.95 1.23 -12.66
C LYS A 45 4.89 1.51 -11.59
N LYS A 46 4.31 2.71 -11.59
CA LYS A 46 3.19 3.10 -10.69
C LYS A 46 2.05 2.08 -10.75
N GLU A 47 1.76 1.56 -11.93
CA GLU A 47 0.72 0.57 -12.16
C GLU A 47 0.95 -0.72 -11.37
N LEU A 48 2.22 -1.11 -11.15
CA LEU A 48 2.68 -2.31 -10.45
C LEU A 48 2.78 -2.15 -8.93
N VAL A 49 2.58 -0.94 -8.40
CA VAL A 49 2.66 -0.63 -6.98
C VAL A 49 1.27 -0.45 -6.40
N LYS A 50 0.95 -1.17 -5.33
CA LYS A 50 -0.31 -1.03 -4.58
C LYS A 50 -0.05 -0.79 -3.11
N ILE A 51 -0.62 0.28 -2.58
CA ILE A 51 -0.58 0.59 -1.15
C ILE A 51 -1.57 -0.34 -0.44
N LYS A 52 -1.08 -1.05 0.58
CA LYS A 52 -1.91 -1.95 1.38
C LYS A 52 -2.57 -1.19 2.53
N HIS A 53 -1.75 -0.51 3.33
CA HIS A 53 -2.15 0.29 4.49
C HIS A 53 -1.22 1.48 4.67
N ILE A 54 -1.79 2.58 5.15
CA ILE A 54 -1.07 3.76 5.62
C ILE A 54 -1.40 3.85 7.11
N PHE A 55 -0.39 3.70 7.96
CA PHE A 55 -0.52 3.84 9.40
C PHE A 55 0.17 5.12 9.81
N THR A 56 -0.56 6.03 10.45
CA THR A 56 -0.01 7.27 11.02
C THR A 56 0.20 7.08 12.50
N ASP A 57 1.41 7.34 12.99
CA ASP A 57 1.66 7.32 14.42
C ASP A 57 0.97 8.51 15.08
N TYR A 58 0.21 8.24 16.14
CA TYR A 58 -0.54 9.26 16.84
C TYR A 58 0.39 10.24 17.56
N GLY A 59 0.16 11.55 17.39
CA GLY A 59 0.97 12.61 18.01
C GLY A 59 2.33 12.87 17.35
N ASN A 60 2.74 12.04 16.38
CA ASN A 60 3.96 12.23 15.61
C ASN A 60 3.61 12.47 14.14
N ALA A 61 4.37 13.35 13.47
CA ALA A 61 4.23 13.56 12.03
C ALA A 61 4.93 12.45 11.23
N LYS A 62 4.69 11.19 11.60
CA LYS A 62 5.29 9.99 11.03
C LYS A 62 4.20 9.06 10.51
N SER A 63 4.39 8.56 9.30
CA SER A 63 3.52 7.55 8.70
C SER A 63 4.32 6.36 8.25
N VAL A 64 3.92 5.18 8.70
CA VAL A 64 4.40 3.91 8.18
C VAL A 64 3.47 3.45 7.07
N VAL A 65 4.01 3.36 5.86
CA VAL A 65 3.29 2.91 4.66
C VAL A 65 3.76 1.52 4.31
N THR A 66 2.80 0.60 4.16
CA THR A 66 3.06 -0.74 3.63
C THR A 66 2.56 -0.81 2.19
N ALA A 67 3.47 -1.06 1.26
CA ALA A 67 3.18 -1.19 -0.16
C ALA A 67 3.63 -2.53 -0.71
N ASN A 68 2.87 -3.06 -1.66
CA ASN A 68 3.21 -4.25 -2.42
C ASN A 68 3.63 -3.83 -3.83
N VAL A 69 4.79 -4.29 -4.25
CA VAL A 69 5.34 -4.13 -5.59
C VAL A 69 5.24 -5.47 -6.30
N TYR A 70 4.47 -5.53 -7.38
CA TYR A 70 4.27 -6.75 -8.15
C TYR A 70 5.25 -6.82 -9.32
N LYS A 71 5.70 -8.03 -9.67
CA LYS A 71 6.53 -8.26 -10.85
C LYS A 71 5.71 -8.38 -12.13
N ASP A 72 4.49 -8.91 -12.02
CA ASP A 72 3.60 -9.20 -13.14
C ASP A 72 2.21 -8.56 -12.94
N GLU A 73 1.66 -7.95 -13.99
CA GLU A 73 0.31 -7.39 -13.98
C GLU A 73 -0.78 -8.45 -13.81
N LYS A 74 -0.57 -9.65 -14.39
CA LYS A 74 -1.52 -10.78 -14.26
C LYS A 74 -1.68 -11.21 -12.81
N VAL A 75 -0.55 -11.29 -12.09
CA VAL A 75 -0.51 -11.67 -10.68
C VAL A 75 -1.17 -10.60 -9.81
N MET A 76 -0.92 -9.32 -10.12
CA MET A 76 -1.62 -8.23 -9.45
C MET A 76 -3.13 -8.32 -9.64
N LYS A 77 -3.62 -8.44 -10.89
CA LYS A 77 -5.06 -8.47 -11.18
C LYS A 77 -5.74 -9.62 -10.44
N ALA A 78 -5.15 -10.81 -10.44
CA ALA A 78 -5.69 -11.96 -9.72
C ALA A 78 -5.78 -11.70 -8.19
N ILE A 79 -4.73 -11.13 -7.58
CA ILE A 79 -4.71 -10.85 -6.14
C ILE A 79 -5.66 -9.71 -5.76
N GLU A 80 -5.71 -8.66 -6.57
CA GLU A 80 -6.59 -7.51 -6.34
C GLU A 80 -8.07 -7.84 -6.61
N GLU A 81 -8.39 -8.72 -7.56
CA GLU A 81 -9.76 -9.24 -7.74
C GLU A 81 -10.24 -10.04 -6.53
N ILE A 82 -9.38 -10.89 -5.96
CA ILE A 82 -9.67 -11.60 -4.70
C ILE A 82 -9.90 -10.59 -3.57
N ARG A 83 -9.09 -9.53 -3.50
CA ARG A 83 -9.22 -8.48 -2.49
C ARG A 83 -10.53 -7.70 -2.64
N LYS A 84 -10.91 -7.30 -3.86
CA LYS A 84 -12.21 -6.65 -4.14
C LYS A 84 -13.38 -7.52 -3.72
N LYS A 85 -13.34 -8.83 -3.99
CA LYS A 85 -14.39 -9.77 -3.56
C LYS A 85 -14.53 -9.86 -2.04
N LYS A 86 -13.45 -9.68 -1.27
CA LYS A 86 -13.51 -9.62 0.19
C LYS A 86 -14.11 -8.31 0.71
N GLY A 87 -13.72 -7.16 0.16
CA GLY A 87 -14.26 -5.86 0.58
C GLY A 87 -15.77 -5.67 0.34
N VAL A 88 -16.36 -6.40 -0.62
CA VAL A 88 -17.81 -6.36 -0.89
C VAL A 88 -18.62 -7.18 0.13
N LYS A 89 -18.01 -8.13 0.86
CA LYS A 89 -18.74 -8.94 1.86
C LYS A 89 -18.91 -8.24 3.21
N ASP A 90 -18.07 -7.26 3.55
CA ASP A 90 -18.17 -6.53 4.82
C ASP A 90 -19.14 -5.32 4.76
N GLY A 91 -19.69 -4.99 3.58
CA GLY A 91 -20.61 -3.87 3.38
C GLY A 91 -22.10 -4.20 3.43
N LYS A 92 -22.50 -5.45 3.73
CA LYS A 92 -23.92 -5.86 3.72
C LYS A 92 -24.31 -6.61 5.00
N LYS A 93 -24.16 -5.95 6.16
CA LYS A 93 -24.95 -6.29 7.35
C LYS A 93 -25.46 -5.02 8.05
N GLU A 94 -26.78 -4.90 7.97
CA GLU A 94 -27.69 -4.43 9.03
C GLU A 94 -27.67 -2.95 9.42
N GLY A 95 -28.50 -2.19 8.71
CA GLY A 95 -29.11 -0.96 9.20
C GLY A 95 -30.52 -0.84 8.63
N LYS A 96 -31.45 -1.70 9.09
CA LYS A 96 -32.89 -1.53 8.86
C LYS A 96 -33.51 -1.25 10.22
N LYS A 97 -33.79 0.01 10.51
CA LYS A 97 -34.77 0.40 11.52
C LYS A 97 -35.44 1.69 11.07
#